data_AF-A0A147BJQ7-F1
#
_entry.id   AF-A0A147BJQ7-F1
#
_cell.length_a   1.000
_cell.length_b   1.000
_cell.length_c   1.000
_cell.angle_alpha   90.00
_cell.angle_beta   90.00
_cell.angle_gamma   90.00
#
_symmetry.space_group_name_H-M   'P 1'
#
loop_
_entity.id
_entity.type
_entity.pdbx_description
1 polymer ?
#
loop_
_entity_poly.entity_id
_entity_poly.type
_entity_poly.pdbx_seq_one_letter_code
_entity_poly.pdbx_strand_id
1 'polypeptide(L)'
;INAKLEILHSLKANVGRLSDLPAKVEELLALKPSVDAMKETIRSLQESVKKYESTMKLVTENDEEVKILRTEVGALQATVSEQTVMIEQLQTNINSTEQYSRRCNMEIHGISYVNEEDLGATITDLAHKLNISDFNSAEVVVCHRLRSRLEGAPPILVQITSV
;
A
#
# COMPACT_ATOMS: atom_id res chain seq x y z
N ILE A 1 69.44 26.21 -76.13
CA ILE A 1 69.70 24.88 -75.52
C ILE A 1 69.12 24.82 -74.09
N ASN A 2 69.35 25.82 -73.23
CA ASN A 2 68.82 25.87 -71.85
C ASN A 2 67.30 25.67 -71.69
N ALA A 3 66.46 26.41 -72.43
CA ALA A 3 65.00 26.33 -72.25
C ALA A 3 64.39 24.95 -72.58
N LYS A 4 64.96 24.23 -73.55
CA LYS A 4 64.51 22.86 -73.89
C LYS A 4 64.91 21.85 -72.82
N LEU A 5 66.05 22.05 -72.17
CA LEU A 5 66.53 21.20 -71.08
C LEU A 5 65.65 21.37 -69.83
N GLU A 6 65.28 22.61 -69.49
CA GLU A 6 64.34 22.91 -68.41
C GLU A 6 62.97 22.26 -68.60
N ILE A 7 62.42 22.31 -69.82
CA ILE A 7 61.16 21.63 -70.16
C ILE A 7 61.30 20.11 -70.01
N LEU A 8 62.43 19.54 -70.41
CA LEU A 8 62.71 18.10 -70.28
C LEU A 8 62.83 17.68 -68.81
N HIS A 9 63.45 18.49 -67.96
CA HIS A 9 63.52 18.26 -66.52
C HIS A 9 62.13 18.34 -65.86
N SER A 10 61.32 19.32 -66.23
CA SER A 10 59.94 19.45 -65.75
C SER A 10 59.07 18.26 -66.21
N LEU A 11 59.20 17.85 -67.47
CA LEU A 11 58.48 16.69 -68.00
C LEU A 11 58.90 15.40 -67.28
N LYS A 12 60.20 15.21 -67.02
CA LYS A 12 60.71 14.06 -66.25
C LYS A 12 60.15 14.04 -64.82
N ALA A 13 60.10 15.20 -64.15
CA ALA A 13 59.52 15.31 -62.81
C ALA A 13 58.01 15.00 -62.81
N ASN A 14 57.28 15.45 -63.83
CA ASN A 14 55.86 15.19 -63.97
C ASN A 14 55.57 13.71 -64.30
N VAL A 15 56.37 13.09 -65.18
CA VAL A 15 56.28 11.65 -65.46
C VAL A 15 56.57 10.83 -64.21
N GLY A 16 57.56 11.23 -63.39
CA GLY A 16 57.82 10.59 -62.09
C GLY A 16 56.62 10.67 -61.14
N ARG A 17 55.93 11.81 -61.07
CA ARG A 17 54.71 11.95 -60.26
C ARG A 17 53.54 11.10 -60.79
N LEU A 18 53.45 10.96 -62.12
CA LEU A 18 52.44 10.12 -62.78
C LEU A 18 52.72 8.62 -62.58
N SER A 19 53.99 8.21 -62.51
CA SER A 19 54.35 6.81 -62.24
C SER A 19 54.05 6.37 -60.80
N ASP A 20 53.99 7.32 -59.85
CA ASP A 20 53.63 7.04 -58.45
C ASP A 20 52.11 6.98 -58.22
N LEU A 21 51.30 7.44 -59.18
CA LEU A 21 49.85 7.53 -59.07
C LEU A 21 49.16 6.16 -58.95
N PRO A 22 49.54 5.11 -59.71
CA PRO A 22 48.94 3.77 -59.59
C PRO A 22 49.09 3.18 -58.19
N ALA A 23 50.26 3.32 -57.55
CA ALA A 23 50.48 2.83 -56.19
C ALA A 23 49.55 3.51 -55.17
N LYS A 24 49.36 4.83 -55.28
CA LYS A 24 48.39 5.57 -54.44
C LYS A 24 46.94 5.15 -54.69
N VAL A 25 46.60 4.80 -55.93
CA VAL A 25 45.27 4.27 -56.26
C VAL A 25 45.06 2.90 -55.63
N GLU A 26 46.07 2.02 -55.65
CA GLU A 26 46.01 0.72 -54.98
C GLU A 26 45.86 0.86 -53.46
N GLU A 27 46.61 1.77 -52.84
CA GLU A 27 46.46 2.09 -51.41
C GLU A 27 45.04 2.58 -51.08
N LEU A 28 44.46 3.45 -51.91
CA LEU A 28 43.08 3.92 -51.74
C LEU A 28 42.06 2.79 -51.92
N LEU A 29 42.28 1.88 -52.87
CA LEU A 29 41.43 0.71 -53.07
C LEU A 29 41.51 -0.26 -51.88
N ALA A 30 42.69 -0.41 -51.28
CA ALA A 30 42.90 -1.22 -50.09
C ALA A 30 42.17 -0.67 -48.84
N LEU A 31 41.89 0.64 -48.80
CA LEU A 31 41.12 1.27 -47.72
C LEU A 31 39.60 1.06 -47.85
N LYS A 32 39.08 0.73 -49.03
CA LYS A 32 37.64 0.60 -49.28
C LYS A 32 36.93 -0.42 -48.36
N PRO A 33 37.46 -1.64 -48.11
CA PRO A 33 36.83 -2.59 -47.19
C PRO A 33 36.72 -2.05 -45.76
N SER A 34 37.71 -1.28 -45.30
CA SER A 34 37.69 -0.62 -43.99
C SER A 34 36.59 0.43 -43.92
N VAL A 35 36.42 1.23 -44.98
CA VAL A 35 35.33 2.21 -45.09
C VAL A 35 33.96 1.55 -45.08
N ASP A 36 33.79 0.43 -45.78
CA ASP A 36 32.51 -0.28 -45.80
C ASP A 36 32.20 -0.97 -44.45
N ALA A 37 33.22 -1.50 -43.76
CA ALA A 37 33.07 -2.01 -42.39
C ALA A 37 32.71 -0.91 -41.38
N MET A 38 33.27 0.30 -41.53
CA MET A 38 32.91 1.46 -40.72
C MET A 38 31.46 1.88 -40.94
N LYS A 39 30.98 1.89 -42.19
CA LYS A 39 29.56 2.22 -42.49
C LYS A 39 28.60 1.25 -41.81
N GLU A 40 28.94 -0.03 -41.78
CA GLU A 40 28.08 -1.05 -41.16
C GLU A 40 28.07 -0.91 -39.64
N THR A 41 29.23 -0.68 -39.03
CA THR A 41 29.33 -0.35 -37.60
C THR A 41 28.50 0.89 -37.25
N ILE A 42 28.55 1.94 -38.08
CA ILE A 42 27.76 3.16 -37.88
C ILE A 42 26.25 2.86 -37.93
N ARG A 43 25.78 2.04 -38.88
CA ARG A 43 24.37 1.64 -38.94
C ARG A 43 23.93 0.88 -37.68
N SER A 44 24.69 -0.12 -37.28
CA SER A 44 24.38 -0.90 -36.07
C SER A 44 24.37 -0.03 -34.81
N LEU A 45 25.28 0.94 -34.73
CA LEU A 45 25.30 1.91 -33.63
C LEU A 45 24.06 2.81 -33.66
N GLN A 46 23.65 3.31 -34.83
CA GLN A 46 22.44 4.12 -34.99
C GLN A 46 21.17 3.36 -34.55
N GLU A 47 21.05 2.08 -34.89
CA GLU A 47 19.94 1.24 -34.45
C GLU A 47 19.95 1.03 -32.93
N SER A 48 21.14 0.82 -32.36
CA SER A 48 21.33 0.66 -30.91
C SER A 48 20.96 1.94 -30.15
N VAL A 49 21.35 3.11 -30.66
CA VAL A 49 20.99 4.41 -30.08
C VAL A 49 19.47 4.60 -30.09
N LYS A 50 18.80 4.31 -31.21
CA LYS A 50 17.34 4.41 -31.31
C LYS A 50 16.61 3.51 -30.31
N LYS A 51 17.12 2.29 -30.09
CA LYS A 51 16.59 1.38 -29.07
C LYS A 51 16.81 1.94 -27.66
N TYR A 52 17.98 2.50 -27.39
CA TYR A 52 18.29 3.12 -26.11
C TYR A 52 17.36 4.31 -25.81
N GLU A 53 17.13 5.20 -26.78
CA GLU A 53 16.18 6.32 -26.65
C GLU A 53 14.76 5.84 -26.31
N SER A 54 14.31 4.77 -26.99
CA SER A 54 12.99 4.18 -26.75
C SER A 54 12.88 3.61 -25.33
N THR A 55 13.90 2.88 -24.87
CA THR A 55 13.96 2.36 -23.49
C THR A 55 14.01 3.50 -22.48
N MET A 56 14.77 4.55 -22.74
CA MET A 56 14.88 5.71 -21.84
C MET A 56 13.52 6.37 -21.65
N LYS A 57 12.73 6.50 -22.71
CA LYS A 57 11.35 7.03 -22.64
C LYS A 57 10.46 6.16 -21.74
N LEU A 58 10.51 4.84 -21.90
CA LEU A 58 9.75 3.92 -21.03
C LEU A 58 10.19 3.99 -19.57
N VAL A 59 11.49 4.16 -19.32
CA VAL A 59 12.01 4.35 -17.96
C VAL A 59 11.47 5.64 -17.34
N THR A 60 11.43 6.75 -18.10
CA THR A 60 10.87 8.01 -17.59
C THR A 60 9.37 7.94 -17.33
N GLU A 61 8.62 7.24 -18.18
CA GLU A 61 7.18 7.03 -17.98
C GLU A 61 6.92 6.17 -16.73
N ASN A 62 7.68 5.08 -16.56
CA ASN A 62 7.56 4.23 -15.38
C ASN A 62 7.96 4.95 -14.08
N ASP A 63 8.96 5.84 -14.11
CA ASP A 63 9.35 6.60 -12.92
C ASP A 63 8.23 7.53 -12.44
N GLU A 64 7.50 8.15 -13.38
CA GLU A 64 6.35 8.98 -13.04
C GLU A 64 5.18 8.15 -12.49
N GLU A 65 4.88 6.99 -13.09
CA GLU A 65 3.85 6.07 -12.57
C GLU A 65 4.20 5.57 -11.15
N VAL A 66 5.47 5.22 -10.91
CA VAL A 66 5.94 4.82 -9.58
C VAL A 66 5.76 5.95 -8.57
N LYS A 67 5.97 7.21 -8.97
CA LYS A 67 5.78 8.38 -8.11
C LYS A 67 4.29 8.57 -7.75
N ILE A 68 3.40 8.45 -8.73
CA ILE A 68 1.94 8.51 -8.52
C ILE A 68 1.50 7.42 -7.55
N LEU A 69 1.92 6.17 -7.79
CA LEU A 69 1.58 5.03 -6.94
C LEU A 69 2.08 5.22 -5.51
N ARG A 70 3.28 5.79 -5.31
CA ARG A 70 3.80 6.10 -3.97
C ARG A 70 2.94 7.14 -3.25
N THR A 71 2.46 8.16 -3.97
CA THR A 71 1.55 9.16 -3.40
C THR A 71 0.21 8.55 -3.02
N GLU A 72 -0.36 7.70 -3.87
CA GLU A 72 -1.64 7.03 -3.59
C GLU A 72 -1.54 6.07 -2.39
N VAL A 73 -0.46 5.29 -2.31
CA VAL A 73 -0.18 4.43 -1.16
C VAL A 73 -0.06 5.26 0.12
N GLY A 74 0.60 6.42 0.08
CA GLY A 74 0.69 7.32 1.23
C GLY A 74 -0.67 7.85 1.67
N ALA A 75 -1.53 8.24 0.72
CA ALA A 75 -2.89 8.68 1.01
C ALA A 75 -3.74 7.56 1.63
N LEU A 76 -3.67 6.34 1.08
CA LEU A 76 -4.38 5.18 1.61
C LEU A 76 -3.92 4.83 3.02
N GLN A 77 -2.61 4.86 3.30
CA GLN A 77 -2.07 4.63 4.63
C GLN A 77 -2.60 5.65 5.65
N ALA A 78 -2.70 6.93 5.27
CA ALA A 78 -3.27 7.97 6.13
C ALA A 78 -4.75 7.69 6.44
N THR A 79 -5.55 7.36 5.42
CA THR A 79 -6.97 7.03 5.59
C THR A 79 -7.17 5.81 6.50
N VAL A 80 -6.38 4.75 6.30
CA VAL A 80 -6.45 3.54 7.15
C VAL A 80 -6.11 3.88 8.60
N SER A 81 -5.11 4.74 8.84
CA SER A 81 -4.76 5.18 10.19
C SER A 81 -5.90 5.96 10.84
N GLU A 82 -6.53 6.89 10.12
CA GLU A 82 -7.66 7.67 10.63
C GLU A 82 -8.87 6.78 10.93
N GLN A 83 -9.20 5.86 10.03
CA GLN A 83 -10.28 4.90 10.24
C GLN A 83 -10.04 4.00 11.44
N THR A 84 -8.80 3.58 11.68
CA THR A 84 -8.44 2.75 12.85
C THR A 84 -8.72 3.50 14.15
N VAL A 85 -8.28 4.77 14.24
CA VAL A 85 -8.56 5.63 15.41
C VAL A 85 -10.07 5.83 15.61
N MET A 86 -10.82 6.04 14.53
CA MET A 86 -12.28 6.18 14.60
C MET A 86 -12.95 4.91 15.13
N ILE A 87 -12.51 3.73 14.69
CA ILE A 87 -13.04 2.45 15.17
C ILE A 87 -12.78 2.29 16.67
N GLU A 88 -11.57 2.58 17.14
CA GLU A 88 -11.23 2.51 18.57
C GLU A 88 -12.09 3.47 19.42
N GLN A 89 -12.31 4.69 18.91
CA GLN A 89 -13.18 5.66 19.57
C GLN A 89 -14.64 5.19 19.63
N LEU A 90 -15.15 4.63 18.54
CA LEU A 90 -16.51 4.09 18.48
C LEU A 90 -16.68 2.91 19.44
N GLN A 91 -15.69 2.01 19.51
CA GLN A 91 -15.70 0.91 20.47
C GLN A 91 -15.72 1.41 21.91
N THR A 92 -14.91 2.42 22.23
CA THR A 92 -14.89 3.06 23.56
C THR A 92 -16.23 3.69 23.91
N ASN A 93 -16.85 4.38 22.95
CA ASN A 93 -18.16 5.00 23.13
C ASN A 93 -19.25 3.95 23.35
N ILE A 94 -19.27 2.88 22.54
CA ILE A 94 -20.22 1.77 22.70
C ILE A 94 -20.08 1.15 24.08
N ASN A 95 -18.86 0.83 24.51
CA ASN A 95 -18.62 0.28 25.84
C ASN A 95 -19.11 1.21 26.96
N SER A 96 -18.87 2.51 26.83
CA SER A 96 -19.34 3.52 27.80
C SER A 96 -20.87 3.61 27.83
N THR A 97 -21.53 3.59 26.67
CA THR A 97 -22.98 3.58 26.55
C THR A 97 -23.59 2.30 27.11
N GLU A 98 -23.01 1.14 26.84
CA GLU A 98 -23.46 -0.13 27.41
C GLU A 98 -23.28 -0.15 28.93
N GLN A 99 -22.15 0.31 29.44
CA GLN A 99 -21.92 0.42 30.88
C GLN A 99 -22.93 1.35 31.53
N TYR A 100 -23.21 2.51 30.91
CA TYR A 100 -24.23 3.43 31.39
C TYR A 100 -25.62 2.80 31.39
N SER A 101 -25.98 2.06 30.33
CA SER A 101 -27.25 1.35 30.24
C SER A 101 -27.40 0.25 31.29
N ARG A 102 -26.29 -0.38 31.71
CA ARG A 102 -26.28 -1.43 32.75
C ARG A 102 -26.11 -0.89 34.16
N ARG A 103 -25.97 0.43 34.35
CA ARG A 103 -25.69 1.05 35.65
C ARG A 103 -26.68 0.69 36.75
N CYS A 104 -27.96 0.53 36.39
CA CYS A 104 -29.03 0.20 37.33
C CYS A 104 -29.42 -1.28 37.29
N ASN A 105 -28.60 -2.11 36.63
CA ASN A 105 -28.79 -3.55 36.60
C ASN A 105 -27.98 -4.19 37.72
N MET A 106 -28.60 -5.14 38.41
CA MET A 106 -27.99 -5.96 39.44
C MET A 106 -28.18 -7.43 39.09
N GLU A 107 -27.10 -8.20 39.12
CA GLU A 107 -27.14 -9.65 38.94
C GLU A 107 -27.06 -10.36 40.30
N ILE A 108 -27.99 -11.29 40.53
CA ILE A 108 -28.08 -12.05 41.77
C ILE A 108 -27.82 -13.53 41.45
N HIS A 109 -26.78 -14.06 42.08
CA HIS A 109 -26.34 -15.45 41.93
C HIS A 109 -26.72 -16.29 43.16
N GLY A 110 -26.74 -17.61 43.01
CA GLY A 110 -26.91 -18.55 44.11
C GLY A 110 -28.37 -18.81 44.54
N ILE A 111 -29.35 -18.15 43.89
CA ILE A 111 -30.77 -18.45 44.11
C ILE A 111 -31.16 -19.65 43.25
N SER A 112 -31.58 -20.73 43.90
CA SER A 112 -32.03 -21.95 43.22
C SER A 112 -33.19 -21.66 42.25
N TYR A 113 -33.25 -22.40 41.15
CA TYR A 113 -34.32 -22.28 40.17
C TYR A 113 -35.53 -23.11 40.60
N VAL A 114 -36.73 -22.53 40.48
CA VAL A 114 -38.00 -23.22 40.72
C VAL A 114 -38.88 -23.03 39.48
N ASN A 115 -39.58 -24.09 39.06
CA ASN A 115 -40.54 -23.98 37.97
C ASN A 115 -41.67 -23.02 38.37
N GLU A 116 -42.06 -22.16 37.44
CA GLU A 116 -43.10 -21.13 37.66
C GLU A 116 -42.77 -20.18 38.83
N GLU A 117 -41.49 -19.80 38.96
CA GLU A 117 -41.03 -18.90 40.02
C GLU A 117 -41.64 -17.49 39.96
N ASP A 118 -42.08 -17.01 41.12
CA ASP A 118 -42.35 -15.58 41.34
C ASP A 118 -41.05 -14.89 41.79
N LEU A 119 -40.34 -14.35 40.81
CA LEU A 119 -39.12 -13.60 41.06
C LEU A 119 -39.39 -12.31 41.86
N GLY A 120 -40.58 -11.70 41.75
CA GLY A 120 -40.93 -10.52 42.53
C GLY A 120 -40.96 -10.83 44.03
N ALA A 121 -41.69 -11.89 44.41
CA ALA A 121 -41.73 -12.38 45.78
C ALA A 121 -40.34 -12.79 46.29
N THR A 122 -39.54 -13.43 45.44
CA THR A 122 -38.17 -13.85 45.76
C THR A 122 -37.26 -12.66 46.08
N ILE A 123 -37.36 -11.57 45.31
CA ILE A 123 -36.58 -10.35 45.56
C ILE A 123 -37.07 -9.65 46.84
N THR A 124 -38.38 -9.61 47.10
CA THR A 124 -38.91 -9.02 48.34
C THR A 124 -38.44 -9.80 49.58
N ASP A 125 -38.50 -11.14 49.54
CA ASP A 125 -37.97 -12.00 50.60
C ASP A 125 -36.47 -11.80 50.80
N LEU A 126 -35.71 -11.68 49.71
CA LEU A 126 -34.28 -11.38 49.77
C LEU A 126 -34.00 -10.00 50.42
N ALA A 127 -34.73 -8.96 50.04
CA ALA A 127 -34.59 -7.62 50.61
C ALA A 127 -34.87 -7.63 52.13
N HIS A 128 -35.91 -8.36 52.55
CA HIS A 128 -36.24 -8.53 53.96
C HIS A 128 -35.13 -9.28 54.72
N LYS A 129 -34.60 -10.37 54.15
CA LYS A 129 -33.48 -11.14 54.73
C LYS A 129 -32.19 -10.32 54.84
N LEU A 130 -31.98 -9.37 53.93
CA LEU A 130 -30.85 -8.44 53.95
C LEU A 130 -31.09 -7.20 54.82
N ASN A 131 -32.24 -7.10 55.49
CA ASN A 131 -32.66 -5.94 56.29
C ASN A 131 -32.66 -4.60 55.51
N ILE A 132 -33.07 -4.63 54.23
CA ILE A 132 -33.23 -3.42 53.42
C ILE A 132 -34.62 -2.85 53.70
N SER A 133 -34.69 -1.86 54.59
CA SER A 133 -35.95 -1.29 55.11
C SER A 133 -36.73 -0.43 54.11
N ASP A 134 -36.06 0.10 53.08
CA ASP A 134 -36.67 1.01 52.10
C ASP A 134 -36.88 0.36 50.73
N PHE A 135 -36.94 -0.98 50.67
CA PHE A 135 -37.18 -1.68 49.42
C PHE A 135 -38.60 -1.44 48.90
N ASN A 136 -38.71 -0.83 47.72
CA ASN A 136 -39.98 -0.62 47.02
C ASN A 136 -40.03 -1.46 45.74
N SER A 137 -40.95 -2.42 45.67
CA SER A 137 -41.10 -3.27 44.49
C SER A 137 -41.50 -2.49 43.23
N ALA A 138 -42.09 -1.30 43.35
CA ALA A 138 -42.42 -0.44 42.22
C ALA A 138 -41.19 0.17 41.53
N GLU A 139 -40.03 0.19 42.18
CA GLU A 139 -38.76 0.64 41.59
C GLU A 139 -38.10 -0.44 40.73
N VAL A 140 -38.58 -1.68 40.80
CA VAL A 140 -38.10 -2.77 39.95
C VAL A 140 -38.79 -2.69 38.60
N VAL A 141 -38.05 -2.28 37.57
CA VAL A 141 -38.55 -2.15 36.18
C VAL A 141 -38.58 -3.51 35.49
N VAL A 142 -37.53 -4.29 35.68
CA VAL A 142 -37.37 -5.60 35.05
C VAL A 142 -36.79 -6.57 36.05
N CYS A 143 -37.34 -7.78 36.12
CA CYS A 143 -36.79 -8.88 36.91
C CYS A 143 -36.96 -10.19 36.14
N HIS A 144 -35.86 -10.82 35.73
CA HIS A 144 -35.91 -12.09 35.01
C HIS A 144 -34.60 -12.87 35.14
N ARG A 145 -34.66 -14.19 34.91
CA ARG A 145 -33.46 -15.03 34.82
C ARG A 145 -32.70 -14.75 33.53
N LEU A 146 -31.39 -14.59 33.63
CA LEU A 146 -30.51 -14.59 32.47
C LEU A 146 -30.33 -16.02 31.96
N ARG A 147 -30.08 -16.18 30.66
CA ARG A 147 -29.67 -17.47 30.10
C ARG A 147 -28.26 -17.78 30.58
N SER A 148 -28.12 -18.71 31.52
CA SER A 148 -26.80 -19.20 31.93
C SER A 148 -26.24 -20.19 30.92
N ARG A 149 -24.94 -20.05 30.62
CA ARG A 149 -24.14 -21.06 29.90
C ARG A 149 -23.28 -21.91 30.85
N LEU A 150 -23.29 -21.59 32.14
CA LEU A 150 -22.51 -22.24 33.19
C LEU A 150 -23.38 -23.23 33.95
N GLU A 151 -22.77 -24.31 34.45
CA GLU A 151 -23.46 -25.25 35.35
C GLU A 151 -23.92 -24.54 36.62
N GLY A 152 -25.22 -24.65 36.93
CA GLY A 152 -25.83 -24.03 38.11
C GLY A 152 -27.17 -23.35 37.81
N ALA A 153 -27.81 -22.81 38.85
CA ALA A 153 -29.03 -22.04 38.71
C ALA A 153 -28.74 -20.73 37.95
N PRO A 154 -29.52 -20.37 36.91
CA PRO A 154 -29.27 -19.16 36.14
C PRO A 154 -29.40 -17.90 37.01
N PRO A 155 -28.54 -16.88 36.86
CA PRO A 155 -28.64 -15.67 37.68
C PRO A 155 -29.90 -14.87 37.39
N ILE A 156 -30.36 -14.10 38.37
CA ILE A 156 -31.49 -13.17 38.23
C ILE A 156 -30.93 -11.80 37.89
N LEU A 157 -31.37 -11.20 36.78
CA LEU A 157 -31.14 -9.79 36.47
C LEU A 157 -32.30 -8.96 37.01
N VAL A 158 -31.97 -7.97 37.83
CA VAL A 158 -32.91 -6.96 38.34
C VAL A 158 -32.49 -5.60 37.80
N GLN A 159 -33.40 -4.91 37.12
CA GLN A 159 -33.21 -3.52 36.71
C GLN A 159 -34.04 -2.61 37.61
N ILE A 160 -33.37 -1.66 38.25
CA ILE A 160 -34.01 -0.68 39.13
C ILE A 160 -34.21 0.62 38.34
N THR A 161 -35.27 1.38 38.65
CA THR A 161 -35.47 2.72 38.10
C THR A 161 -34.27 3.59 38.41
N SER A 162 -33.63 4.15 37.38
CA SER A 162 -32.58 5.14 37.59
C SER A 162 -33.18 6.40 38.17
N VAL A 163 -32.59 6.90 39.26
CA VAL A 163 -32.69 8.31 39.66
C VAL A 163 -31.90 9.18 38.68
#